data_AF-A0AAV0RQS9-F1
#
_entry.id   AF-A0AAV0RQS9-F1
#
_cell.length_a   1.000
_cell.length_b   1.000
_cell.length_c   1.000
_cell.angle_alpha   90.00
_cell.angle_beta   90.00
_cell.angle_gamma   90.00
#
_symmetry.space_group_name_H-M   'P 1'
#
loop_
_entity.id
_entity.type
_entity.pdbx_description
1 polymer ?
#
loop_
_entity_poly.entity_id
_entity_poly.type
_entity_poly.pdbx_seq_one_letter_code
_entity_poly.pdbx_strand_id
1 'polypeptide(L)'
;MWLFLTSSMEILKFLAKGFEDVKPVIESLKSKGVTAIGAIGFCWGEVKIPLAILGAEIDQMSPPALLKPFEAILAAKPGVDAFVKIFPGVSNGWTVRYNIEDEAAVKAVEEDQNDALEWFAKFVK
;
A
#
# COMPACT_ATOMS: atom_id res chain seq x y z
N MET A 1 7.52 -3.33 28.43
CA MET A 1 8.09 -2.18 27.69
C MET A 1 9.34 -2.53 26.87
N TRP A 2 10.20 -3.47 27.31
CA TRP A 2 11.43 -3.84 26.58
C TRP A 2 11.21 -4.67 25.30
N LEU A 3 10.26 -5.61 25.30
CA LEU A 3 9.91 -6.44 24.12
C LEU A 3 9.37 -5.64 22.92
N PHE A 4 8.74 -4.48 23.15
CA PHE A 4 8.22 -3.63 22.08
C PHE A 4 9.31 -2.81 21.37
N LEU A 5 10.40 -2.47 22.07
CA LEU A 5 11.52 -1.71 21.53
C LEU A 5 12.39 -2.56 20.58
N THR A 6 12.61 -3.83 20.91
CA THR A 6 13.41 -4.74 20.05
C THR A 6 12.68 -5.08 18.76
N SER A 7 11.37 -5.37 18.80
CA SER A 7 10.57 -5.57 17.59
C SER A 7 10.57 -4.34 16.68
N SER A 8 10.51 -3.14 17.26
CA SER A 8 10.56 -1.88 16.49
C SER A 8 11.91 -1.66 15.79
N MET A 9 13.02 -2.01 16.44
CA MET A 9 14.36 -1.92 15.84
C MET A 9 14.59 -2.93 14.72
N GLU A 10 14.10 -4.16 14.86
CA GLU A 10 14.21 -5.17 13.80
C GLU A 10 13.35 -4.80 12.58
N ILE A 11 12.17 -4.22 12.79
CA ILE A 11 11.35 -3.65 11.71
C ILE A 11 12.11 -2.52 11.01
N LEU A 12 12.72 -1.59 11.75
CA LEU A 12 13.51 -0.50 11.15
C LEU A 12 14.69 -1.02 10.33
N LYS A 13 15.38 -2.07 10.79
CA LYS A 13 16.46 -2.72 10.02
C LYS A 13 15.94 -3.38 8.76
N PHE A 14 14.79 -4.05 8.83
CA PHE A 14 14.15 -4.67 7.67
C PHE A 14 13.77 -3.61 6.62
N LEU A 15 13.22 -2.47 7.06
CA LEU A 15 12.87 -1.35 6.18
C LEU A 15 14.09 -0.68 5.55
N ALA A 16 15.12 -0.41 6.35
CA ALA A 16 16.37 0.16 5.85
C ALA A 16 17.00 -0.76 4.79
N LYS A 17 17.02 -2.07 5.05
CA LYS A 17 17.51 -3.05 4.07
C LYS A 17 16.65 -3.07 2.79
N GLY A 18 15.33 -3.06 2.91
CA GLY A 18 14.44 -3.00 1.75
C GLY A 18 14.70 -1.76 0.87
N PHE A 19 14.99 -0.61 1.49
CA PHE A 19 15.36 0.60 0.77
C PHE A 19 16.69 0.45 0.01
N GLU A 20 17.72 -0.09 0.66
CA GLU A 20 19.02 -0.33 0.03
C GLU A 20 18.93 -1.35 -1.13
N ASP A 21 18.11 -2.39 -0.98
CA ASP A 21 17.92 -3.43 -2.01
C ASP A 21 17.15 -2.89 -3.24
N VAL A 22 16.20 -1.97 -3.06
CA VAL A 22 15.41 -1.36 -4.15
C VAL A 22 16.17 -0.27 -4.90
N LYS A 23 17.10 0.43 -4.23
CA LYS A 23 17.87 1.54 -4.82
C LYS A 23 18.57 1.19 -6.16
N PRO A 24 19.35 0.09 -6.30
CA PRO A 24 19.99 -0.24 -7.57
C PRO A 24 18.98 -0.57 -8.68
N VAL A 25 17.80 -1.10 -8.34
CA VAL A 25 16.73 -1.35 -9.31
C VAL A 25 16.18 -0.02 -9.85
N ILE A 26 15.90 0.94 -8.98
CA ILE A 26 15.45 2.28 -9.36
C ILE A 26 16.51 2.99 -10.23
N GLU A 27 17.79 2.92 -9.85
CA GLU A 27 18.88 3.52 -10.63
C GLU A 27 19.03 2.89 -12.01
N SER A 28 18.88 1.56 -12.11
CA SER A 28 18.88 0.83 -13.38
C SER A 28 17.70 1.20 -14.28
N LEU A 29 16.51 1.39 -13.70
CA LEU A 29 15.33 1.85 -14.46
C LEU A 29 15.55 3.28 -14.98
N LYS A 30 16.05 4.18 -14.13
CA LYS A 30 16.35 5.57 -14.52
C LYS A 30 17.40 5.65 -15.62
N SER A 31 18.46 4.84 -15.57
CA SER A 31 19.49 4.81 -16.62
C SER A 31 18.97 4.35 -17.98
N LYS A 32 17.86 3.61 -18.00
CA LYS A 32 17.14 3.21 -19.22
C LYS A 32 16.12 4.26 -19.71
N GLY A 33 16.09 5.44 -19.10
CA GLY A 33 15.18 6.52 -19.49
C GLY A 33 13.78 6.42 -18.87
N VAL A 34 13.55 5.54 -17.89
CA VAL A 34 12.27 5.49 -17.16
C VAL A 34 12.13 6.75 -16.30
N THR A 35 11.10 7.55 -16.59
CA THR A 35 10.84 8.86 -15.96
C THR A 35 9.96 8.78 -14.71
N ALA A 36 9.11 7.75 -14.62
CA ALA A 36 8.23 7.52 -13.50
C ALA A 36 8.19 6.02 -13.15
N ILE A 37 8.16 5.70 -11.85
CA ILE A 37 8.11 4.33 -11.33
C ILE A 37 6.96 4.26 -10.32
N GLY A 38 5.96 3.44 -10.60
CA GLY A 38 4.94 3.05 -9.62
C GLY A 38 5.41 1.86 -8.80
N ALA A 39 5.12 1.86 -7.50
CA ALA A 39 5.40 0.73 -6.62
C ALA A 39 4.12 0.34 -5.87
N ILE A 40 3.84 -0.96 -5.79
CA ILE A 40 2.81 -1.56 -4.94
C ILE A 40 3.53 -2.40 -3.89
N GLY A 41 3.18 -2.23 -2.62
CA GLY A 41 3.77 -3.00 -1.54
C GLY A 41 2.84 -3.11 -0.33
N PHE A 42 3.01 -4.17 0.45
CA PHE A 42 2.38 -4.30 1.75
C PHE A 42 3.13 -3.42 2.76
N CYS A 43 2.35 -2.69 3.58
CA CYS A 43 2.65 -1.57 4.49
C CYS A 43 4.07 -1.45 5.10
N TRP A 44 4.38 -0.28 5.69
CA TRP A 44 5.58 0.13 6.47
C TRP A 44 6.55 1.11 5.76
N GLY A 45 6.06 2.19 5.13
CA GLY A 45 6.91 3.23 4.51
C GLY A 45 6.56 4.68 4.90
N GLU A 46 7.52 5.59 4.82
CA GLU A 46 7.30 7.04 4.98
C GLU A 46 6.59 7.62 3.74
N VAL A 47 5.46 8.31 3.95
CA VAL A 47 4.68 8.91 2.85
C VAL A 47 5.30 10.25 2.43
N LYS A 48 6.11 10.23 1.38
CA LYS A 48 6.65 11.40 0.65
C LYS A 48 6.16 11.49 -0.81
N ILE A 49 5.37 10.51 -1.23
CA ILE A 49 4.89 10.32 -2.61
C ILE A 49 3.39 10.00 -2.57
N PRO A 50 2.66 10.16 -3.69
CA PRO A 50 1.26 9.82 -3.75
C PRO A 50 0.98 8.39 -3.28
N LEU A 51 0.03 8.20 -2.36
CA LEU A 51 -0.26 6.92 -1.72
C LEU A 51 -1.77 6.58 -1.70
N ALA A 52 -2.12 5.40 -2.20
CA ALA A 52 -3.43 4.79 -2.00
C ALA A 52 -3.31 3.65 -0.97
N ILE A 53 -4.16 3.63 0.05
CA ILE A 53 -4.28 2.52 1.01
C ILE A 53 -5.64 1.84 0.79
N LEU A 54 -5.62 0.61 0.29
CA LEU A 54 -6.82 -0.19 0.01
C LEU A 54 -6.92 -1.32 1.05
N GLY A 55 -7.91 -1.21 1.95
CA GLY A 55 -8.08 -2.05 3.13
C GLY A 55 -9.29 -2.96 3.07
N ALA A 56 -9.25 -4.04 3.86
CA ALA A 56 -10.32 -5.04 3.94
C ALA A 56 -11.15 -4.85 5.23
N GLU A 57 -12.48 -4.90 5.13
CA GLU A 57 -13.37 -4.71 6.29
C GLU A 57 -13.23 -5.81 7.36
N ILE A 58 -13.09 -7.07 6.94
CA ILE A 58 -13.08 -8.25 7.83
C ILE A 58 -11.65 -8.66 8.21
N ASP A 59 -10.64 -7.86 7.87
CA ASP A 59 -9.26 -8.17 8.23
C ASP A 59 -8.99 -7.95 9.73
N GLN A 60 -8.69 -9.03 10.44
CA GLN A 60 -8.34 -8.97 11.87
C GLN A 60 -6.90 -8.48 12.11
N MET A 61 -6.00 -8.61 11.14
CA MET A 61 -4.61 -8.13 11.26
C MET A 61 -4.52 -6.63 11.01
N SER A 62 -5.25 -6.13 10.02
CA SER A 62 -5.33 -4.69 9.71
C SER A 62 -6.78 -4.18 9.69
N PRO A 63 -7.47 -4.18 10.85
CA PRO A 63 -8.89 -3.83 10.89
C PRO A 63 -9.12 -2.36 10.52
N PRO A 64 -10.33 -1.99 10.07
CA PRO A 64 -10.65 -0.61 9.72
C PRO A 64 -10.37 0.41 10.83
N ALA A 65 -10.47 0.02 12.10
CA ALA A 65 -10.12 0.87 13.24
C ALA A 65 -8.63 1.28 13.25
N LEU A 66 -7.75 0.44 12.70
CA LEU A 66 -6.33 0.73 12.50
C LEU A 66 -6.11 1.60 11.25
N LEU A 67 -6.91 1.41 10.20
CA LEU A 67 -6.76 2.13 8.92
C LEU A 67 -7.36 3.55 8.92
N LYS A 68 -8.48 3.76 9.60
CA LYS A 68 -9.17 5.08 9.67
C LYS A 68 -8.27 6.23 10.14
N PRO A 69 -7.43 6.08 11.18
CA PRO A 69 -6.50 7.15 11.59
C PRO A 69 -5.54 7.61 10.47
N PHE A 70 -5.22 6.76 9.50
CA PHE A 70 -4.35 7.15 8.38
C PHE A 70 -5.00 8.20 7.50
N GLU A 71 -6.33 8.23 7.35
CA GLU A 71 -7.01 9.30 6.60
C GLU A 71 -6.67 10.68 7.15
N ALA A 72 -6.74 10.84 8.48
CA ALA A 72 -6.41 12.09 9.14
C ALA A 72 -4.91 12.43 9.03
N ILE A 73 -4.03 11.43 9.17
CA ILE A 73 -2.57 11.61 9.05
C ILE A 73 -2.21 12.03 7.62
N LEU A 74 -2.84 11.43 6.61
CA LEU A 74 -2.61 11.74 5.20
C LEU A 74 -3.17 13.12 4.84
N ALA A 75 -4.38 13.46 5.31
CA ALA A 75 -4.97 14.78 5.12
C ALA A 75 -4.12 15.91 5.74
N ALA A 76 -3.37 15.62 6.81
CA ALA A 76 -2.45 16.58 7.43
C ALA A 76 -1.14 16.80 6.66
N LYS A 77 -0.90 16.09 5.54
CA LYS A 77 0.29 16.25 4.69
C LYS A 77 -0.05 17.02 3.41
N PRO A 78 0.01 18.36 3.42
CA PRO A 78 -0.28 19.16 2.23
C PRO A 78 0.72 18.85 1.10
N GLY A 79 0.22 18.75 -0.14
CA GLY A 79 1.05 18.58 -1.34
C GLY A 79 1.35 17.13 -1.73
N VAL A 80 0.83 16.14 -1.00
CA VAL A 80 0.90 14.72 -1.39
C VAL A 80 -0.51 14.17 -1.50
N ASP A 81 -0.92 13.78 -2.69
CA ASP A 81 -2.22 13.15 -2.91
C ASP A 81 -2.25 11.77 -2.25
N ALA A 82 -3.19 11.53 -1.35
CA ALA A 82 -3.35 10.23 -0.72
C ALA A 82 -4.78 9.96 -0.28
N PHE A 83 -5.17 8.69 -0.23
CA PHE A 83 -6.48 8.28 0.27
C PHE A 83 -6.43 6.90 0.93
N VAL A 84 -7.44 6.61 1.74
CA VAL A 84 -7.73 5.28 2.28
C VAL A 84 -9.11 4.88 1.76
N LYS A 85 -9.26 3.62 1.34
CA LYS A 85 -10.54 3.02 0.96
C LYS A 85 -10.68 1.68 1.65
N ILE A 86 -11.84 1.43 2.26
CA ILE A 86 -12.16 0.15 2.89
C ILE A 86 -13.17 -0.58 2.01
N PHE A 87 -12.82 -1.79 1.59
CA PHE A 87 -13.69 -2.66 0.82
C PHE A 87 -14.57 -3.48 1.76
N PRO A 88 -15.91 -3.42 1.59
CA PRO A 88 -16.83 -4.16 2.45
C PRO A 88 -16.80 -5.66 2.13
N GLY A 89 -17.03 -6.50 3.14
CA GLY A 89 -17.19 -7.94 2.95
C GLY A 89 -15.93 -8.74 2.62
N VAL A 90 -14.78 -8.09 2.39
CA VAL A 90 -13.53 -8.77 2.02
C VAL A 90 -12.62 -9.01 3.22
N SER A 91 -11.76 -10.03 3.14
CA SER A 91 -10.82 -10.44 4.18
C SER A 91 -9.36 -10.25 3.75
N ASN A 92 -8.40 -10.53 4.62
CA ASN A 92 -6.99 -10.36 4.28
C ASN A 92 -6.56 -11.19 3.05
N GLY A 93 -5.90 -10.54 2.09
CA GLY A 93 -5.43 -11.17 0.85
C GLY A 93 -6.52 -11.41 -0.19
N TRP A 94 -7.68 -10.76 -0.06
CA TRP A 94 -8.79 -10.85 -1.00
C TRP A 94 -8.41 -10.56 -2.47
N THR A 95 -7.42 -9.71 -2.73
CA THR A 95 -6.97 -9.41 -4.11
C THR A 95 -6.15 -10.52 -4.76
N VAL A 96 -5.64 -11.47 -3.97
CA VAL A 96 -4.72 -12.53 -4.44
C VAL A 96 -5.21 -13.95 -4.11
N ARG A 97 -6.21 -14.09 -3.23
CA ARG A 97 -6.74 -15.36 -2.73
C ARG A 97 -8.28 -15.37 -2.70
N TYR A 98 -8.91 -14.84 -3.74
CA TYR A 98 -10.37 -14.88 -3.89
C TYR A 98 -10.85 -16.12 -4.64
N ASN A 99 -12.10 -16.51 -4.39
CA ASN A 99 -12.79 -17.50 -5.22
C ASN A 99 -13.30 -16.83 -6.50
N ILE A 100 -12.86 -17.31 -7.66
CA ILE A 100 -13.29 -16.79 -8.96
C ILE A 100 -14.75 -17.11 -9.28
N GLU A 101 -15.36 -18.08 -8.59
CA GLU A 101 -16.78 -18.41 -8.72
C GLU A 101 -17.67 -17.53 -7.83
N ASP A 102 -17.08 -16.76 -6.91
CA ASP A 102 -17.81 -15.79 -6.09
C ASP A 102 -17.84 -14.43 -6.79
N GLU A 103 -18.97 -14.12 -7.41
CA GLU A 103 -19.18 -12.87 -8.17
C GLU A 103 -18.93 -11.61 -7.32
N ALA A 104 -19.25 -11.65 -6.02
CA ALA A 104 -19.02 -10.51 -5.13
C ALA A 104 -17.53 -10.31 -4.88
N ALA A 105 -16.78 -11.40 -4.69
CA ALA A 105 -15.34 -11.35 -4.54
C ALA A 105 -14.65 -10.89 -5.84
N VAL A 106 -15.06 -11.40 -7.01
CA VAL A 106 -14.55 -10.96 -8.32
C VAL A 106 -14.76 -9.46 -8.51
N LYS A 107 -15.98 -8.97 -8.27
CA LYS A 107 -16.31 -7.55 -8.43
C LYS A 107 -15.47 -6.66 -7.51
N ALA A 108 -15.28 -7.06 -6.26
CA ALA A 108 -14.42 -6.31 -5.36
C ALA A 108 -13.00 -6.23 -5.94
N VAL A 109 -12.43 -7.36 -6.39
CA VAL A 109 -11.05 -7.41 -6.89
C VAL A 109 -10.89 -6.58 -8.16
N GLU A 110 -11.87 -6.61 -9.06
CA GLU A 110 -11.88 -5.73 -10.23
C GLU A 110 -11.91 -4.25 -9.83
N GLU A 111 -12.67 -3.90 -8.79
CA GLU A 111 -12.72 -2.54 -8.26
C GLU A 111 -11.37 -2.09 -7.66
N ASP A 112 -10.69 -2.95 -6.87
CA ASP A 112 -9.33 -2.69 -6.36
C ASP A 112 -8.31 -2.46 -7.47
N GLN A 113 -8.35 -3.34 -8.48
CA GLN A 113 -7.44 -3.27 -9.61
C GLN A 113 -7.67 -2.00 -10.44
N ASN A 114 -8.93 -1.62 -10.63
CA ASN A 114 -9.28 -0.37 -11.31
C ASN A 114 -8.82 0.85 -10.51
N ASP A 115 -9.05 0.89 -9.20
CA ASP A 115 -8.54 1.97 -8.34
C ASP A 115 -7.01 2.10 -8.45
N ALA A 116 -6.29 0.97 -8.46
CA ALA A 116 -4.84 0.95 -8.62
C ALA A 116 -4.39 1.46 -10.00
N LEU A 117 -5.07 1.03 -11.08
CA LEU A 117 -4.76 1.47 -12.44
C LEU A 117 -5.03 2.96 -12.63
N GLU A 118 -6.16 3.47 -12.12
CA GLU A 118 -6.48 4.90 -12.15
C GLU A 118 -5.45 5.72 -11.37
N TRP A 119 -5.04 5.22 -10.20
CA TRP A 119 -3.98 5.85 -9.41
C TRP A 119 -2.66 5.92 -10.18
N PHE A 120 -2.26 4.82 -10.83
CA PHE A 120 -1.05 4.82 -11.64
C PHE A 120 -1.16 5.72 -12.87
N ALA A 121 -2.27 5.70 -13.58
CA ALA A 121 -2.48 6.57 -14.73
C ALA A 121 -2.36 8.07 -14.35
N LYS A 122 -2.73 8.42 -13.12
CA LYS A 122 -2.60 9.80 -12.60
C LYS A 122 -1.15 10.20 -12.34
N PHE A 123 -0.31 9.31 -11.81
CA PHE A 123 1.02 9.67 -11.28
C PHE A 123 2.22 9.07 -12.01
N VAL A 124 2.01 8.03 -12.82
CA VAL A 124 3.05 7.36 -13.62
C VAL A 124 2.85 7.76 -15.08
N LYS A 125 3.81 8.52 -15.60
CA LYS A 125 3.83 9.05 -16.99
C LYS A 125 5.03 8.53 -17.75
#